data_AF-A0A4R4RTX6-F1
#
_entry.id   AF-A0A4R4RTX6-F1
#
_cell.length_a   1.000
_cell.length_b   1.000
_cell.length_c   1.000
_cell.angle_alpha   90.00
_cell.angle_beta   90.00
_cell.angle_gamma   90.00
#
_symmetry.space_group_name_H-M   'P 1'
#
loop_
_entity.id
_entity.type
_entity.pdbx_description
1 polymer ?
#
loop_
_entity_poly.entity_id
_entity_poly.type
_entity_poly.pdbx_seq_one_letter_code
_entity_poly.pdbx_strand_id
1 'polypeptide(L)'
;MAQIGVMEEKVKAGFGRHPDVESYQSQPGLGQILGARVLAEFGDDPHRYADARARKNAPGWRRSPAPREPNESSWPVTPAKQPLDELEPWDV
;
A
#
# COMPACT_ATOMS: atom_id res chain seq x y z
N MET A 1 4.91 17.14 -21.60
CA MET A 1 4.26 15.83 -21.86
C MET A 1 5.15 14.86 -22.65
N ALA A 2 6.01 15.31 -23.57
CA ALA A 2 6.88 14.42 -24.36
C ALA A 2 7.80 13.49 -23.53
N GLN A 3 8.39 13.99 -22.43
CA GLN A 3 9.30 13.19 -21.60
C GLN A 3 8.61 11.99 -20.92
N ILE A 4 7.35 12.14 -20.50
CA ILE A 4 6.60 11.06 -19.83
C ILE A 4 6.38 9.91 -20.81
N GLY A 5 5.96 10.19 -22.04
CA GLY A 5 5.78 9.18 -23.08
C GLY A 5 7.08 8.44 -23.41
N VAL A 6 8.19 9.16 -23.53
CA VAL A 6 9.52 8.55 -23.76
C VAL A 6 9.91 7.62 -22.61
N MET A 7 9.64 8.01 -21.36
CA MET A 7 9.93 7.16 -20.21
C MET A 7 9.00 5.94 -20.15
N GLU A 8 7.73 6.11 -20.48
CA GLU A 8 6.76 5.02 -20.56
C GLU A 8 7.22 3.96 -21.57
N GLU A 9 7.61 4.36 -22.79
CA GLU A 9 8.13 3.44 -23.80
C GLU A 9 9.37 2.68 -23.31
N LYS A 10 10.33 3.38 -22.69
CA LYS A 10 11.53 2.76 -22.14
C LYS A 10 11.21 1.75 -21.04
N VAL A 11 10.28 2.07 -20.15
CA VAL A 11 9.83 1.17 -19.08
C VAL A 11 9.16 -0.06 -19.67
N LYS A 12 8.23 0.11 -20.62
CA LYS A 12 7.56 -1.01 -21.31
C LYS A 12 8.56 -1.92 -22.01
N ALA A 13 9.50 -1.35 -22.76
CA ALA A 13 10.52 -2.11 -23.47
C ALA A 13 11.46 -2.86 -22.51
N GLY A 14 11.88 -2.22 -21.42
CA GLY A 14 12.74 -2.84 -20.40
C GLY A 14 12.04 -3.99 -19.69
N PHE A 15 10.84 -3.73 -19.17
CA PHE A 15 10.03 -4.72 -18.47
C PHE A 15 9.59 -5.88 -19.36
N GLY A 16 9.25 -5.61 -20.62
CA GLY A 16 8.84 -6.62 -21.60
C GLY A 16 9.89 -7.70 -21.90
N ARG A 17 11.16 -7.46 -21.56
CA ARG A 17 12.26 -8.43 -21.72
C ARG A 17 12.54 -9.25 -20.45
N HIS A 18 11.88 -8.94 -19.34
CA HIS A 18 12.08 -9.66 -18.08
C HIS A 18 11.51 -11.08 -18.20
N PRO A 19 12.22 -12.14 -17.73
CA PRO A 19 11.75 -13.53 -17.86
C PRO A 19 10.37 -13.76 -17.23
N ASP A 20 10.09 -13.11 -16.11
CA ASP A 20 8.82 -13.29 -15.38
C ASP A 20 7.72 -12.32 -15.79
N VAL A 21 7.87 -11.60 -16.91
CA VAL A 21 6.92 -10.54 -17.33
C VAL A 21 5.47 -11.04 -17.41
N GLU A 22 5.25 -12.26 -17.91
CA GLU A 22 3.92 -12.86 -18.02
C GLU A 22 3.34 -13.18 -16.64
N SER A 23 4.17 -13.58 -15.68
CA SER A 23 3.71 -13.84 -14.31
C SER A 23 3.20 -12.57 -13.65
N TYR A 24 3.89 -11.44 -13.81
CA TYR A 24 3.40 -10.16 -13.33
C TYR A 24 2.09 -9.73 -14.02
N GLN A 25 2.02 -9.83 -15.35
CA GLN A 25 0.84 -9.42 -16.13
C GLN A 25 -0.37 -10.35 -15.98
N SER A 26 -0.16 -11.58 -15.50
CA SER A 26 -1.24 -12.49 -15.15
C SER A 26 -2.05 -12.04 -13.94
N GLN A 27 -1.49 -11.15 -13.11
CA GLN A 27 -2.17 -10.64 -11.93
C GLN A 27 -3.18 -9.56 -12.31
N PRO A 28 -4.40 -9.58 -11.74
CA PRO A 28 -5.41 -8.57 -12.03
C PRO A 28 -4.92 -7.18 -11.67
N GLY A 29 -5.03 -6.24 -12.62
CA GLY A 29 -4.62 -4.85 -12.43
C GLY A 29 -3.12 -4.56 -12.63
N LEU A 30 -2.28 -5.56 -12.90
CA LEU A 30 -0.84 -5.35 -13.13
C LEU A 30 -0.47 -5.30 -14.63
N GLY A 31 -0.82 -4.19 -15.28
CA GLY A 31 -0.28 -3.88 -16.62
C GLY A 31 1.23 -3.59 -16.61
N GLN A 32 1.85 -3.39 -17.78
CA GLN A 32 3.31 -3.25 -17.93
C GLN A 32 3.96 -2.22 -16.99
N ILE A 33 3.34 -1.05 -16.78
CA ILE A 33 3.90 -0.01 -15.90
C ILE A 33 3.82 -0.39 -14.42
N LEU A 34 2.69 -0.95 -13.99
CA LEU A 34 2.52 -1.37 -12.60
C LEU A 34 3.36 -2.61 -12.29
N GLY A 35 3.44 -3.58 -13.21
CA GLY A 35 4.34 -4.73 -13.11
C GLY A 35 5.80 -4.31 -12.99
N ALA A 36 6.26 -3.38 -13.84
CA ALA A 36 7.62 -2.84 -13.76
C ALA A 36 7.91 -2.16 -12.42
N ARG A 37 6.91 -1.45 -11.85
CA ARG A 37 7.06 -0.83 -10.53
C ARG A 37 7.20 -1.86 -9.41
N VAL A 38 6.41 -2.94 -9.44
CA VAL A 38 6.53 -4.04 -8.47
C VAL A 38 7.90 -4.69 -8.59
N LEU A 39 8.37 -4.97 -9.80
CA LEU A 39 9.73 -5.47 -10.05
C LEU A 39 10.80 -4.50 -9.52
N ALA A 40 10.63 -3.19 -9.71
CA ALA A 40 11.59 -2.21 -9.20
C ALA A 40 11.62 -2.12 -7.66
N GLU A 41 10.49 -2.32 -7.00
CA GLU A 41 10.38 -2.27 -5.53
C GLU A 41 11.07 -3.49 -4.88
N PHE A 42 10.79 -4.69 -5.38
CA PHE A 42 11.33 -5.93 -4.80
C PHE A 42 12.65 -6.37 -5.41
N GLY A 43 12.93 -5.96 -6.65
CA GLY A 43 13.99 -6.43 -7.54
C GLY A 43 13.71 -7.78 -8.20
N ASP A 44 14.69 -8.19 -9.01
CA ASP A 44 14.67 -9.34 -9.93
C ASP A 44 15.42 -10.57 -9.40
N ASP A 45 16.20 -10.45 -8.32
CA ASP A 45 16.91 -11.58 -7.73
C ASP A 45 15.92 -12.51 -6.98
N PRO A 46 15.72 -13.77 -7.46
CA PRO A 46 14.77 -14.70 -6.86
C PRO A 46 15.18 -15.15 -5.45
N HIS A 47 16.45 -14.96 -5.06
CA HIS A 47 16.99 -15.33 -3.77
C HIS A 47 17.21 -14.14 -2.83
N ARG A 48 16.80 -12.93 -3.23
CA ARG A 48 16.92 -11.72 -2.42
C ARG A 48 16.27 -11.86 -1.04
N TYR A 49 15.15 -12.56 -0.97
CA TYR A 49 14.40 -12.77 0.26
C TYR A 49 14.34 -14.26 0.60
N ALA A 50 14.73 -14.61 1.83
CA ALA A 50 14.69 -15.99 2.31
C ALA A 50 13.27 -16.57 2.37
N ASP A 51 12.28 -15.72 2.66
CA ASP A 51 10.86 -16.08 2.67
C ASP A 51 9.97 -14.86 2.36
N ALA A 52 8.66 -15.08 2.24
CA ALA A 52 7.70 -14.02 1.94
C ALA A 52 7.55 -13.00 3.09
N ARG A 53 7.81 -13.36 4.35
CA ARG A 53 7.73 -12.43 5.50
C ARG A 53 8.86 -11.42 5.48
N ALA A 54 10.01 -11.77 4.93
CA ALA A 54 11.14 -10.88 4.74
C ALA A 54 10.84 -9.70 3.79
N ARG A 55 9.73 -9.74 3.04
CA ARG A 55 9.24 -8.64 2.17
C ARG A 55 8.45 -7.56 2.92
N LYS A 56 8.21 -7.72 4.23
CA LYS A 56 7.39 -6.80 5.03
C LYS A 56 8.19 -5.55 5.44
N ASN A 57 7.79 -4.40 4.92
CA ASN A 57 8.41 -3.09 5.25
C ASN A 57 7.88 -2.47 6.57
N ALA A 58 6.83 -3.03 7.16
CA ALA A 58 6.34 -2.56 8.45
C ALA A 58 7.01 -3.33 9.59
N PRO A 59 7.70 -2.69 10.57
CA PRO A 59 7.89 -3.34 11.86
C PRO A 59 6.51 -3.81 12.33
N GLY A 60 6.41 -5.04 12.87
CA GLY A 60 5.16 -5.48 13.47
C GLY A 60 4.63 -4.37 14.38
N TRP A 61 3.35 -4.03 14.27
CA TRP A 61 2.74 -3.08 15.20
C TRP A 61 3.10 -3.58 16.60
N ARG A 62 3.98 -2.87 17.32
CA ARG A 62 4.01 -3.07 18.75
C ARG A 62 2.66 -2.54 19.19
N ARG A 63 1.86 -3.41 19.80
CA ARG A 63 0.64 -2.98 20.46
C ARG A 63 1.06 -1.92 21.47
N SER A 64 0.77 -0.66 21.16
CA SER A 64 0.89 0.40 22.15
C SER A 64 0.11 -0.05 23.38
N PRO A 65 0.60 0.20 24.61
CA PRO A 65 -0.21 -0.01 25.80
C PRO A 65 -1.58 0.63 25.59
N ALA A 66 -2.63 0.02 26.16
CA ALA A 66 -3.96 0.62 26.09
C ALA A 66 -3.86 2.10 26.48
N PRO A 67 -4.47 3.01 25.71
CA PRO A 67 -4.52 4.42 26.08
C PRO A 67 -5.04 4.55 27.51
N ARG A 68 -4.48 5.48 28.28
CA ARG A 68 -5.02 5.83 29.60
C ARG A 68 -6.50 6.16 29.43
N GLU A 69 -7.33 5.75 30.39
CA GLU A 69 -8.74 6.14 30.39
C GLU A 69 -8.86 7.66 30.19
N PRO A 70 -9.67 8.09 29.20
CA PRO A 70 -9.85 9.51 28.96
C PRO A 70 -10.52 10.14 30.18
N ASN A 71 -10.00 11.30 30.58
CA ASN A 71 -10.64 12.16 31.58
C ASN A 71 -11.46 13.26 30.87
N GLU A 72 -12.18 14.05 31.66
CA GLU A 72 -13.08 15.11 31.17
C GLU A 72 -12.38 16.18 30.31
N SER A 73 -11.04 16.25 30.33
CA SER A 73 -10.25 17.16 29.50
C SER A 73 -9.70 16.53 28.22
N SER A 74 -9.88 15.23 28.00
CA SER A 74 -9.48 14.53 26.78
C SER A 74 -10.54 14.71 25.69
N TRP A 75 -10.16 15.42 24.63
CA TRP A 75 -10.97 15.56 23.41
C TRP A 75 -10.68 14.46 22.37
N PRO A 76 -11.68 14.01 21.59
CA PRO A 76 -13.08 14.39 21.71
C PRO A 76 -13.76 13.64 22.86
N VAL A 77 -14.47 14.37 23.71
CA VAL A 77 -15.51 13.79 24.58
C VAL A 77 -16.60 13.34 23.63
N THR A 78 -16.66 12.05 23.28
CA THR A 78 -17.92 11.51 22.77
C THR A 78 -18.88 11.54 23.96
N PRO A 79 -19.96 12.35 23.95
CA PRO A 79 -20.99 12.20 24.96
C PRO A 79 -21.51 10.78 24.83
N ALA A 80 -21.78 10.12 25.97
CA ALA A 80 -22.41 8.83 25.97
C ALA A 80 -23.70 8.90 25.12
N LYS A 81 -23.64 8.28 23.94
CA LYS A 81 -24.75 8.08 22.99
C LYS A 81 -25.58 9.34 22.69
N GLN A 82 -25.11 10.18 21.78
CA GLN A 82 -26.07 10.92 20.96
C GLN A 82 -26.89 9.87 20.17
N PRO A 83 -28.23 9.97 20.16
CA PRO A 83 -29.05 9.02 19.44
C PRO A 83 -28.80 9.21 17.92
N LEU A 84 -28.80 8.10 17.18
CA LEU A 84 -28.30 8.00 15.78
C LEU A 84 -29.03 8.93 14.80
N ASP A 85 -30.18 9.43 15.20
CA ASP A 85 -31.05 10.38 14.51
C ASP A 85 -30.54 11.83 14.51
N GLU A 86 -29.53 12.17 15.33
CA GLU A 86 -28.94 13.51 15.40
C GLU A 86 -27.53 13.62 14.80
N LEU A 87 -26.99 12.55 14.21
CA LEU A 87 -25.68 12.59 13.54
C LEU A 87 -25.82 13.14 12.12
N GLU A 88 -25.05 14.18 11.81
CA GLU A 88 -24.98 14.69 10.45
C GLU A 88 -24.28 13.65 9.55
N PRO A 89 -24.61 13.58 8.24
CA PRO A 89 -24.10 12.54 7.34
C PRO A 89 -22.57 12.43 7.23
N TRP A 90 -21.84 13.45 7.69
CA TRP A 90 -20.38 13.56 7.66
C TRP A 90 -19.70 13.16 8.97
N ASP A 91 -20.45 12.71 9.98
CA ASP A 91 -19.94 12.28 11.29
C ASP A 91 -19.65 10.75 11.39
N VAL A 92 -19.61 10.02 10.25
CA VAL A 92 -19.24 8.58 10.13
C VAL A 92 -17.91 8.39 9.43
#